data_AF-U2P1W3-F1
#
_entry.id   AF-U2P1W3-F1
#
_cell.length_a   1.000
_cell.length_b   1.000
_cell.length_c   1.000
_cell.angle_alpha   90.00
_cell.angle_beta   90.00
_cell.angle_gamma   90.00
#
_symmetry.space_group_name_H-M   'P 1'
#
loop_
_entity.id
_entity.type
_entity.pdbx_description
1 polymer ?
#
loop_
_entity_poly.entity_id
_entity_poly.type
_entity_poly.pdbx_seq_one_letter_code
_entity_poly.pdbx_strand_id
1 'polypeptide(L)'
;MKRLFLIGIMILSVVAGFAQDATAVKDLKEQQKVLELTAKLNNLQLECEQKKLEHSALISKAASVNAEANAVTTDFTVSNPSSTVKDAKDTIKKLKEAKKINKKLDKSLKGVKKLEKKIAQLKAKISKLDTKIQFVDK
;
A
#
# COMPACT_ATOMS: atom_id res chain seq x y z
N MET A 1 8.40 15.56 -9.18
CA MET A 1 8.46 15.63 -7.70
C MET A 1 8.16 17.05 -7.28
N LYS A 2 6.94 17.32 -6.82
CA LYS A 2 6.47 18.53 -6.11
C LYS A 2 4.97 18.30 -5.94
N ARG A 3 4.45 18.50 -4.72
CA ARG A 3 3.05 18.24 -4.29
C ARG A 3 2.77 16.82 -3.79
N LEU A 4 3.49 16.38 -2.76
CA LEU A 4 2.87 15.50 -1.77
C LEU A 4 2.42 16.42 -0.63
N PHE A 5 1.10 16.54 -0.55
CA PHE A 5 0.40 17.48 0.30
C PHE A 5 0.84 17.34 1.77
N LEU A 6 1.27 18.48 2.31
CA LEU A 6 1.19 18.82 3.72
C LEU A 6 -0.26 18.62 4.19
N ILE A 7 -0.58 17.43 4.71
CA ILE A 7 -1.75 17.20 5.56
C ILE A 7 -1.23 16.50 6.82
N GLY A 8 -0.21 17.10 7.43
CA GLY A 8 -0.03 16.99 8.87
C GLY A 8 -0.98 18.01 9.47
N ILE A 9 -2.16 17.56 9.91
CA ILE A 9 -3.12 18.42 10.62
C ILE A 9 -2.37 18.98 11.84
N MET A 10 -2.08 20.27 11.73
CA MET A 10 -1.48 21.10 12.75
C MET A 10 -2.56 21.41 13.78
N ILE A 11 -2.72 20.56 14.80
CA ILE A 11 -3.41 20.93 16.04
C ILE A 11 -2.61 20.33 17.19
N LEU A 12 -1.62 21.07 17.69
CA LEU A 12 -1.05 20.82 19.00
C LEU A 12 -0.68 22.15 19.66
N SER A 13 -1.68 23.00 19.86
CA SER A 13 -1.61 24.10 20.82
C SER A 13 -2.06 23.57 22.18
N VAL A 14 -1.14 22.92 22.91
CA VAL A 14 -1.35 22.59 24.33
C VAL A 14 -1.02 23.83 25.14
N VAL A 15 -2.05 24.61 25.49
CA VAL A 15 -1.94 25.57 26.60
C VAL A 15 -2.14 24.76 27.88
N ALA A 16 -1.05 24.36 28.51
CA ALA A 16 -1.08 23.69 29.81
C ALA A 16 -1.33 24.72 30.93
N GLY A 17 -2.61 24.98 31.22
CA GLY A 17 -3.05 25.53 32.50
C GLY A 17 -3.34 24.39 33.46
N PHE A 18 -2.46 24.16 34.43
CA PHE A 18 -2.64 23.15 35.47
C PHE A 18 -3.79 23.55 36.39
N ALA A 19 -4.99 23.00 36.16
CA ALA A 19 -6.07 22.96 37.14
C ALA A 19 -6.60 21.51 37.19
N GLN A 20 -6.68 20.95 38.41
CA GLN A 20 -7.10 19.59 38.68
C GLN A 20 -8.62 19.43 38.46
N ASP A 21 -9.05 19.38 37.21
CA ASP A 21 -10.44 19.08 36.83
C ASP A 21 -10.51 17.73 36.09
N ALA A 22 -11.50 16.91 36.42
CA ALA A 22 -11.69 15.58 35.84
C ALA A 22 -11.96 15.65 34.32
N THR A 23 -12.49 16.78 33.87
CA THR A 23 -12.65 17.17 32.46
C THR A 23 -11.31 17.30 31.75
N ALA A 24 -10.37 18.09 32.30
CA ALA A 24 -9.03 18.27 31.73
C ALA A 24 -8.26 16.94 31.57
N VAL A 25 -8.39 16.02 32.54
CA VAL A 25 -7.77 14.68 32.46
C VAL A 25 -8.43 13.82 31.36
N LYS A 26 -9.73 13.96 31.14
CA LYS A 26 -10.47 13.24 30.09
C LYS A 26 -10.06 13.76 28.71
N ASP A 27 -9.92 15.07 28.55
CA ASP A 27 -9.56 15.71 27.28
C ASP A 27 -8.12 15.35 26.87
N LEU A 28 -7.18 15.36 27.83
CA LEU A 28 -5.81 14.88 27.60
C LEU A 28 -5.77 13.41 27.14
N LYS A 29 -6.60 12.54 27.71
CA LYS A 29 -6.70 11.13 27.28
C LYS A 29 -7.28 10.99 25.87
N GLU A 30 -8.21 11.85 25.48
CA GLU A 30 -8.78 11.86 24.14
C GLU A 30 -7.80 12.41 23.10
N GLN A 31 -7.06 13.47 23.44
CA GLN A 31 -5.97 14.01 22.63
C GLN A 31 -4.84 12.98 22.42
N GLN A 32 -4.44 12.26 23.47
CA GLN A 32 -3.45 11.18 23.35
C GLN A 32 -3.93 10.08 22.38
N LYS A 33 -5.20 9.69 22.43
CA LYS A 33 -5.78 8.70 21.50
C LYS A 33 -5.77 9.20 20.07
N VAL A 34 -6.10 10.47 19.83
CA VAL A 34 -6.04 11.07 18.48
C VAL A 34 -4.61 11.10 17.96
N LEU A 35 -3.64 11.47 18.81
CA LEU A 35 -2.22 11.46 18.45
C LEU A 35 -1.72 10.05 18.09
N GLU A 36 -2.03 9.04 18.91
CA GLU A 36 -1.66 7.65 18.63
C GLU A 36 -2.29 7.12 17.32
N LEU A 37 -3.57 7.44 17.08
CA LEU A 37 -4.23 7.06 15.83
C LEU A 37 -3.60 7.79 14.64
N THR A 38 -3.24 9.06 14.78
CA THR A 38 -2.55 9.83 13.74
C THR A 38 -1.18 9.24 13.42
N ALA A 39 -0.39 8.86 14.42
CA ALA A 39 0.88 8.16 14.22
C ALA A 39 0.68 6.83 13.47
N LYS A 40 -0.33 6.04 13.86
CA LYS A 40 -0.70 4.80 13.16
C LYS A 40 -1.13 5.07 11.71
N LEU A 41 -1.84 6.17 11.45
CA LEU A 41 -2.22 6.58 10.09
C LEU A 41 -1.00 6.85 9.23
N ASN A 42 -0.06 7.65 9.73
CA ASN A 42 1.16 8.02 9.02
C ASN A 42 2.00 6.78 8.66
N ASN A 43 2.16 5.87 9.62
CA ASN A 43 2.88 4.61 9.39
C ASN A 43 2.20 3.75 8.30
N LEU A 44 0.87 3.62 8.33
CA LEU A 44 0.13 2.86 7.31
C LEU A 44 0.21 3.51 5.93
N GLN A 45 0.18 4.85 5.86
CA GLN A 45 0.35 5.57 4.60
C GLN A 45 1.74 5.35 4.01
N LEU A 46 2.79 5.42 4.85
CA LEU A 46 4.16 5.14 4.43
C LEU A 46 4.31 3.70 3.92
N GLU A 47 3.79 2.70 4.65
CA GLU A 47 3.78 1.29 4.20
C GLU A 47 3.03 1.13 2.87
N CYS A 48 1.91 1.85 2.70
CA CYS A 48 1.11 1.79 1.48
C CYS A 48 1.86 2.36 0.27
N GLU A 49 2.56 3.49 0.43
CA GLU A 49 3.37 4.07 -0.65
C GLU A 49 4.57 3.18 -1.00
N GLN A 50 5.24 2.59 -0.01
CA GLN A 50 6.29 1.60 -0.25
C GLN A 50 5.76 0.41 -1.06
N LYS A 51 4.60 -0.16 -0.69
CA LYS A 51 3.99 -1.26 -1.46
C LYS A 51 3.54 -0.85 -2.86
N LYS A 52 3.12 0.40 -3.08
CA LYS A 52 2.80 0.90 -4.42
C LYS A 52 4.05 0.98 -5.31
N LEU A 53 5.18 1.37 -4.75
CA LEU A 53 6.48 1.34 -5.46
C LEU A 53 6.88 -0.10 -5.83
N GLU A 54 6.80 -1.03 -4.87
CA GLU A 54 7.05 -2.46 -5.13
C GLU A 54 6.09 -3.03 -6.19
N HIS A 55 4.81 -2.65 -6.14
CA HIS A 55 3.81 -3.05 -7.11
C HIS A 55 4.15 -2.53 -8.52
N SER A 56 4.53 -1.25 -8.63
CA SER A 56 4.95 -0.63 -9.89
C SER A 56 6.15 -1.34 -10.50
N ALA A 57 7.16 -1.69 -9.69
CA ALA A 57 8.30 -2.48 -10.16
C ALA A 57 7.89 -3.88 -10.67
N LEU A 58 6.90 -4.50 -10.02
CA LEU A 58 6.33 -5.77 -10.49
C LEU A 58 5.55 -5.63 -11.80
N ILE A 59 4.89 -4.50 -12.07
CA ILE A 59 4.21 -4.25 -13.34
C ILE A 59 5.23 -4.30 -14.48
N SER A 60 6.32 -3.53 -14.36
CA SER A 60 7.38 -3.50 -15.39
C SER A 60 8.02 -4.87 -15.58
N LYS A 61 8.28 -5.61 -14.50
CA LYS A 61 8.82 -6.97 -14.57
C LYS A 61 7.85 -7.95 -15.23
N ALA A 62 6.56 -7.85 -14.91
CA ALA A 62 5.53 -8.68 -15.53
C ALA A 62 5.43 -8.42 -17.03
N ALA A 63 5.44 -7.14 -17.45
CA ALA A 63 5.41 -6.78 -18.85
C ALA A 63 6.60 -7.35 -19.63
N SER A 64 7.82 -7.21 -19.11
CA SER A 64 9.04 -7.76 -19.72
C SER A 64 9.00 -9.29 -19.84
N VAL A 65 8.67 -10.01 -18.75
CA VAL A 65 8.65 -11.48 -18.79
C VAL A 65 7.50 -12.01 -19.66
N ASN A 66 6.35 -11.31 -19.71
CA ASN A 66 5.27 -11.67 -20.62
C ASN A 66 5.65 -11.44 -22.08
N ALA A 67 6.37 -10.36 -22.39
CA ALA A 67 6.89 -10.11 -23.74
C ALA A 67 7.91 -11.17 -24.17
N GLU A 68 8.85 -11.53 -23.29
CA GLU A 68 9.79 -12.64 -23.55
C GLU A 68 9.06 -13.97 -23.77
N ALA A 69 8.05 -14.27 -22.95
CA ALA A 69 7.26 -15.49 -23.09
C ALA A 69 6.49 -15.52 -24.43
N ASN A 70 5.92 -14.39 -24.85
CA ASN A 70 5.24 -14.28 -26.14
C ASN A 70 6.21 -14.45 -27.32
N ALA A 71 7.41 -13.87 -27.23
CA ALA A 71 8.43 -14.00 -28.28
C ALA A 71 8.85 -15.45 -28.50
N VAL A 72 9.14 -16.20 -27.43
CA VAL A 72 9.56 -17.61 -27.56
C VAL A 72 8.42 -18.52 -28.04
N THR A 73 7.16 -18.18 -27.76
CA THR A 73 6.02 -18.96 -28.28
C THR A 73 5.85 -18.86 -29.79
N THR A 74 6.46 -17.86 -30.44
CA THR A 74 6.43 -17.68 -31.90
C THR A 74 7.69 -18.18 -32.60
N ASP A 75 8.71 -18.60 -31.85
CA ASP A 75 10.06 -18.91 -32.37
C ASP A 75 10.32 -20.41 -32.54
N PHE A 76 9.27 -21.19 -32.79
CA PHE A 76 9.41 -22.64 -32.97
C PHE A 76 10.10 -22.97 -34.30
N THR A 77 11.21 -23.69 -34.22
CA THR A 77 11.87 -24.23 -35.42
C THR A 77 11.28 -25.59 -35.79
N VAL A 78 10.85 -25.75 -37.04
CA VAL A 78 10.38 -27.03 -37.64
C VAL A 78 11.47 -27.73 -38.47
N SER A 79 12.72 -27.27 -38.36
CA SER A 79 13.85 -27.79 -39.13
C SER A 79 14.20 -29.23 -38.76
N ASN A 80 14.05 -29.64 -37.49
CA ASN A 80 14.09 -31.04 -37.08
C ASN A 80 13.37 -31.27 -35.73
N PRO A 81 12.98 -32.53 -35.42
CA PRO A 81 12.25 -32.82 -34.18
C PRO A 81 13.00 -32.46 -32.89
N SER A 82 14.33 -32.58 -32.88
CA SER A 82 15.13 -32.31 -31.67
C SER A 82 15.17 -30.83 -31.32
N SER A 83 15.26 -29.94 -32.32
CA SER A 83 15.21 -28.49 -32.09
C SER A 83 13.82 -28.07 -31.62
N THR A 84 12.76 -28.62 -32.21
CA THR A 84 11.38 -28.37 -31.77
C THR A 84 11.15 -28.75 -30.30
N VAL A 85 11.69 -29.90 -29.85
CA VAL A 85 11.57 -30.33 -28.44
C VAL A 85 12.32 -29.38 -27.49
N LYS A 86 13.49 -28.88 -27.91
CA LYS A 86 14.25 -27.89 -27.13
C LYS A 86 13.47 -26.57 -27.02
N ASP A 87 12.96 -26.06 -28.12
CA ASP A 87 12.20 -24.80 -28.18
C ASP A 87 10.92 -24.90 -27.32
N ALA A 88 10.24 -26.05 -27.34
CA ALA A 88 9.08 -26.33 -26.48
C ALA A 88 9.44 -26.27 -24.99
N LYS A 89 10.58 -26.85 -24.60
CA LYS A 89 11.05 -26.87 -23.20
C LYS A 89 11.40 -25.46 -22.71
N ASP A 90 12.09 -24.69 -23.54
CA ASP A 90 12.46 -23.31 -23.23
C ASP A 90 11.20 -22.42 -23.12
N THR A 91 10.25 -22.58 -24.03
CA THR A 91 8.93 -21.93 -23.99
C THR A 91 8.18 -22.24 -22.70
N ILE A 92 8.09 -23.51 -22.29
CA ILE A 92 7.43 -23.92 -21.03
C ILE A 92 8.09 -23.25 -19.83
N LYS A 93 9.41 -23.12 -19.81
CA LYS A 93 10.14 -22.48 -18.71
C LYS A 93 9.77 -20.99 -18.61
N LYS A 94 9.79 -20.27 -19.73
CA LYS A 94 9.42 -18.84 -19.78
C LYS A 94 7.95 -18.61 -19.41
N LEU A 95 7.03 -19.44 -19.88
CA LEU A 95 5.62 -19.37 -19.50
C LEU A 95 5.40 -19.63 -17.99
N LYS A 96 6.16 -20.55 -17.39
CA LYS A 96 6.11 -20.79 -15.93
C LYS A 96 6.62 -19.58 -15.14
N GLU A 97 7.69 -18.95 -15.62
CA GLU A 97 8.23 -17.72 -15.01
C GLU A 97 7.22 -16.56 -15.11
N ALA A 98 6.64 -16.33 -16.29
CA ALA A 98 5.58 -15.35 -16.53
C ALA A 98 4.39 -15.55 -15.57
N LYS A 99 3.88 -16.79 -15.48
CA LYS A 99 2.79 -17.16 -14.56
C LYS A 99 3.13 -16.84 -13.11
N LYS A 100 4.37 -17.13 -12.67
CA LYS A 100 4.82 -16.86 -11.29
C LYS A 100 4.88 -15.36 -11.00
N ILE A 101 5.38 -14.57 -11.94
CA ILE A 101 5.46 -13.11 -11.80
C ILE A 101 4.05 -12.48 -11.80
N ASN A 102 3.16 -12.88 -12.70
CA ASN A 102 1.78 -12.41 -12.73
C ASN A 102 1.03 -12.74 -11.42
N LYS A 103 1.27 -13.93 -10.84
CA LYS A 103 0.73 -14.27 -9.51
C LYS A 103 1.27 -13.38 -8.40
N LYS A 104 2.55 -12.97 -8.45
CA LYS A 104 3.12 -12.01 -7.49
C LYS A 104 2.53 -10.62 -7.67
N LEU A 105 2.30 -10.19 -8.91
CA LEU A 105 1.68 -8.90 -9.24
C LEU A 105 0.26 -8.80 -8.64
N ASP A 106 -0.57 -9.82 -8.85
CA ASP A 106 -1.92 -9.88 -8.26
C ASP A 106 -1.89 -9.84 -6.71
N LYS A 107 -1.00 -10.62 -6.10
CA LYS A 107 -0.82 -10.61 -4.63
C LYS A 107 -0.40 -9.24 -4.11
N SER A 108 0.51 -8.57 -4.82
CA SER A 108 0.96 -7.22 -4.47
C SER A 108 -0.18 -6.22 -4.55
N LEU A 109 -1.00 -6.25 -5.61
CA LEU A 109 -2.20 -5.40 -5.75
C LEU A 109 -3.19 -5.61 -4.60
N LYS A 110 -3.45 -6.87 -4.23
CA LYS A 110 -4.30 -7.20 -3.08
C LYS A 110 -3.74 -6.65 -1.77
N GLY A 111 -2.41 -6.65 -1.62
CA GLY A 111 -1.70 -6.05 -0.51
C GLY A 111 -1.93 -4.54 -0.40
N VAL A 112 -1.77 -3.81 -1.52
CA VAL A 112 -2.04 -2.37 -1.60
C VAL A 112 -3.50 -2.07 -1.22
N LYS A 113 -4.48 -2.75 -1.84
CA LYS A 113 -5.90 -2.55 -1.55
C LYS A 113 -6.26 -2.79 -0.08
N LYS A 114 -5.62 -3.77 0.57
CA LYS A 114 -5.82 -4.06 2.00
C LYS A 114 -5.33 -2.91 2.89
N LEU A 115 -4.20 -2.29 2.55
CA LEU A 115 -3.69 -1.12 3.27
C LEU A 115 -4.58 0.11 3.05
N GLU A 116 -4.98 0.38 1.80
CA GLU A 116 -5.89 1.49 1.48
C GLU A 116 -7.21 1.38 2.27
N LYS A 117 -7.77 0.17 2.38
CA LYS A 117 -8.95 -0.08 3.20
C LYS A 117 -8.71 0.22 4.69
N LYS A 118 -7.57 -0.20 5.24
CA LYS A 118 -7.20 0.10 6.65
C LYS A 118 -7.02 1.59 6.89
N ILE A 119 -6.37 2.30 5.97
CA ILE A 119 -6.20 3.75 6.00
C ILE A 119 -7.56 4.44 6.01
N ALA A 120 -8.48 4.06 5.11
CA ALA A 120 -9.82 4.64 5.06
C ALA A 120 -10.60 4.41 6.37
N GLN A 121 -10.56 3.19 6.92
CA GLN A 121 -11.18 2.88 8.21
C GLN A 121 -10.60 3.70 9.36
N LEU A 122 -9.28 3.90 9.37
CA LEU A 122 -8.61 4.63 10.43
C LEU A 122 -8.85 6.14 10.34
N LYS A 123 -8.88 6.71 9.13
CA LYS A 123 -9.33 8.09 8.88
C LYS A 123 -10.76 8.32 9.39
N ALA A 124 -11.67 7.38 9.13
CA ALA A 124 -13.05 7.45 9.62
C ALA A 124 -13.13 7.39 11.17
N LYS A 125 -12.25 6.62 11.83
CA LYS A 125 -12.16 6.59 13.29
C LYS A 125 -11.65 7.90 13.88
N ILE A 126 -10.60 8.48 13.29
CA ILE A 126 -10.06 9.78 13.71
C ILE A 126 -11.13 10.87 13.58
N SER A 127 -11.82 10.97 12.45
CA SER A 127 -12.89 11.96 12.24
C SER A 127 -14.05 11.82 13.24
N LYS A 128 -14.42 10.59 13.63
CA LYS A 128 -15.44 10.36 14.67
C LYS A 128 -15.00 10.76 16.09
N LEU A 129 -13.69 10.74 16.37
CA LEU A 129 -13.16 11.20 17.66
C LEU A 129 -13.02 12.71 17.68
N ASP A 130 -12.53 13.29 16.58
CA ASP A 130 -12.36 14.74 16.41
C ASP A 130 -13.70 15.49 16.54
N THR A 131 -14.76 14.96 15.93
CA THR A 131 -16.12 15.51 16.11
C THR A 131 -16.62 15.43 17.55
N LYS A 132 -16.30 14.37 18.31
CA LYS A 132 -16.69 14.24 19.72
C LYS A 132 -16.00 15.26 20.61
N ILE A 133 -14.70 15.53 20.39
CA ILE A 133 -13.95 16.54 21.14
C ILE A 133 -14.60 17.92 20.95
N GLN A 134 -14.99 18.28 19.72
CA GLN A 134 -15.70 19.54 19.44
C GLN A 134 -17.09 19.67 20.12
N PHE A 135 -17.73 18.57 20.51
CA PHE A 135 -18.98 18.59 21.28
C PHE A 135 -18.75 18.72 22.80
N VAL A 136 -17.56 18.38 23.29
CA VAL A 136 -17.20 18.47 24.72
C VAL A 136 -16.63 19.85 25.06
N ASP A 137 -16.00 20.55 24.11
CA ASP A 137 -15.49 21.93 24.24
C ASP A 137 -16.56 23.05 24.14
N LYS A 138 -17.86 22.73 24.30
CA LYS A 138 -18.98 23.72 24.28
C LYS A 138 -19.66 23.82 25.63
#